data_AF-A0A9P5NQ99-F1
#
_entry.id   AF-A0A9P5NQ99-F1
#
_cell.length_a   1.000
_cell.length_b   1.000
_cell.length_c   1.000
_cell.angle_alpha   90.00
_cell.angle_beta   90.00
_cell.angle_gamma   90.00
#
_symmetry.space_group_name_H-M   'P 1'
#
loop_
_entity.id
_entity.type
_entity.pdbx_description
1 polymer ?
#
loop_
_entity_poly.entity_id
_entity_poly.type
_entity_poly.pdbx_seq_one_letter_code
_entity_poly.pdbx_strand_id
1 'polypeptide(L)'
;MRVAYGFNHNIESSMMYLLADAFAENGFKTIIPDLLNGGPVPPSGLAYAPDFDLGKWFTNHSQEQTRPPLDKVINALKEQGVTTFGATGYCFSTARYVFDLTFENTNKASVVAHSSLLKVPDDLEFSIDSQAKADEIFGNGKFTPGYKRNLYERCTHGFAVRGDMTGPKIKAGKEGAFKETVEWFI
;
A
#
# COMPACT_ATOMS: atom_id res chain seq x y z
N MET A 1 -19.66 0.19 5.14
CA MET A 1 -18.93 1.22 4.36
C MET A 1 -17.49 0.77 4.26
N ARG A 2 -16.87 0.79 3.08
CA ARG A 2 -15.54 0.22 2.85
C ARG A 2 -14.59 1.38 2.56
N VAL A 3 -13.54 1.52 3.37
CA VAL A 3 -12.49 2.53 3.15
C VAL A 3 -11.32 1.84 2.46
N ALA A 4 -10.78 2.45 1.40
CA ALA A 4 -9.49 2.09 0.84
C ALA A 4 -8.50 3.18 1.24
N TYR A 5 -7.42 2.80 1.93
CA TYR A 5 -6.32 3.69 2.25
C TYR A 5 -5.30 3.62 1.12
N GLY A 6 -4.86 4.75 0.58
CA GLY A 6 -3.69 4.86 -0.28
C GLY A 6 -2.63 5.67 0.45
N PHE A 7 -1.36 5.39 0.19
CA PHE A 7 -0.28 6.05 0.92
C PHE A 7 0.62 6.81 -0.04
N ASN A 8 0.69 8.12 0.17
CA ASN A 8 1.31 9.05 -0.75
C ASN A 8 2.83 9.15 -0.53
N HIS A 9 3.57 9.17 -1.63
CA HIS A 9 4.94 9.69 -1.72
C HIS A 9 4.90 10.72 -2.84
N ASN A 10 5.24 12.00 -2.58
CA ASN A 10 5.11 13.08 -3.57
C ASN A 10 6.12 12.99 -4.73
N ILE A 11 6.03 11.94 -5.53
CA ILE A 11 6.37 12.09 -6.94
C ILE A 11 5.14 12.42 -7.77
N GLU A 12 3.93 11.95 -7.42
CA GLU A 12 2.71 12.31 -8.14
C GLU A 12 1.49 12.19 -7.23
N SER A 13 1.21 13.21 -6.41
CA SER A 13 -0.04 13.30 -5.64
C SER A 13 -1.27 13.07 -6.55
N SER A 14 -1.18 13.48 -7.82
CA SER A 14 -2.18 13.24 -8.86
C SER A 14 -2.50 11.76 -9.08
N MET A 15 -1.53 10.85 -9.18
CA MET A 15 -1.82 9.42 -9.46
C MET A 15 -2.47 8.72 -8.26
N MET A 16 -2.08 9.11 -7.04
CA MET A 16 -2.76 8.61 -5.83
C MET A 16 -4.21 9.11 -5.76
N TYR A 17 -4.45 10.37 -6.12
CA TYR A 17 -5.82 10.88 -6.21
C TYR A 17 -6.64 10.18 -7.30
N LEU A 18 -6.05 9.89 -8.46
CA LEU A 18 -6.73 9.10 -9.49
C LEU A 18 -7.08 7.68 -9.03
N LEU A 19 -6.20 7.02 -8.26
CA LEU A 19 -6.54 5.73 -7.64
C LEU A 19 -7.66 5.88 -6.60
N ALA A 20 -7.65 6.95 -5.80
CA ALA A 20 -8.71 7.22 -4.86
C ALA A 20 -10.06 7.43 -5.54
N ASP A 21 -10.08 8.21 -6.61
CA ASP A 21 -11.26 8.44 -7.44
C ASP A 21 -11.74 7.12 -8.05
N ALA A 22 -10.85 6.30 -8.59
CA ALA A 22 -11.20 4.98 -9.12
C ALA A 22 -11.80 4.05 -8.05
N PHE A 23 -11.28 4.05 -6.81
CA PHE A 23 -11.93 3.34 -5.70
C PHE A 23 -13.30 3.94 -5.38
N ALA A 24 -13.44 5.27 -5.38
CA ALA A 24 -14.72 5.92 -5.11
C ALA A 24 -15.78 5.59 -6.17
N GLU A 25 -15.39 5.54 -7.44
CA GLU A 25 -16.22 5.10 -8.58
C GLU A 25 -16.70 3.65 -8.42
N ASN A 26 -15.95 2.81 -7.70
CA ASN A 26 -16.34 1.44 -7.37
C ASN A 26 -17.15 1.32 -6.05
N GLY A 27 -17.64 2.44 -5.52
CA GLY A 27 -18.55 2.47 -4.37
C GLY A 27 -17.87 2.46 -2.99
N PHE A 28 -16.56 2.75 -2.94
CA PHE A 28 -15.81 2.84 -1.69
C PHE A 28 -15.79 4.27 -1.14
N LYS A 29 -15.86 4.44 0.19
CA LYS A 29 -15.54 5.73 0.81
C LYS A 29 -14.02 5.80 0.94
N THR A 30 -13.33 6.31 -0.08
CA THR A 30 -11.87 6.33 -0.11
C THR A 30 -11.30 7.45 0.75
N ILE A 31 -10.24 7.17 1.52
CA ILE A 31 -9.54 8.14 2.35
C ILE A 31 -8.03 7.94 2.17
N ILE A 32 -7.30 9.00 1.85
CA ILE A 32 -5.83 9.00 1.78
C ILE A 32 -5.30 9.86 2.94
N PRO A 33 -4.84 9.24 4.04
CA PRO A 33 -4.22 9.97 5.14
C PRO A 33 -2.87 10.53 4.69
N ASP A 34 -2.57 11.77 5.07
CA ASP A 34 -1.21 12.29 4.97
C ASP A 34 -0.34 11.68 6.08
N LEU A 35 0.24 10.51 5.80
CA LEU A 35 1.16 9.87 6.75
C LEU A 35 2.47 10.62 6.89
N LEU A 36 2.87 11.42 5.89
CA LEU A 36 4.18 12.04 5.85
C LEU A 36 4.18 13.41 6.51
N ASN A 37 3.08 13.84 7.12
CA ASN A 37 2.96 15.11 7.83
C ASN A 37 3.45 16.31 6.98
N GLY A 38 3.14 16.31 5.69
CA GLY A 38 3.58 17.33 4.73
C GLY A 38 5.06 17.25 4.31
N GLY A 39 5.79 16.21 4.71
CA GLY A 39 7.22 15.99 4.41
C GLY A 39 7.46 14.88 3.39
N PRO A 40 6.94 14.96 2.17
CA PRO A 40 7.13 13.90 1.19
C PRO A 40 8.60 13.66 0.80
N VAL A 41 8.90 12.46 0.28
CA VAL A 41 10.14 12.24 -0.47
C VAL A 41 10.03 12.92 -1.85
N PRO A 42 10.94 13.85 -2.22
CA PRO A 42 10.96 14.47 -3.54
C PRO A 42 11.44 13.48 -4.61
N PRO A 43 11.28 13.81 -5.91
CA PRO A 43 11.74 12.95 -6.99
C PRO A 43 13.21 12.53 -6.94
N SER A 44 14.09 13.44 -6.53
CA SER A 44 15.52 13.14 -6.31
C SER A 44 15.73 12.05 -5.25
N GLY A 45 14.90 12.04 -4.21
CA GLY A 45 14.97 11.05 -3.13
C GLY A 45 14.60 9.64 -3.57
N LEU A 46 13.59 9.46 -4.42
CA LEU A 46 13.28 8.10 -4.95
C LEU A 46 14.24 7.66 -6.05
N ALA A 47 14.98 8.58 -6.66
CA ALA A 47 16.06 8.26 -7.59
C ALA A 47 17.38 7.89 -6.87
N TYR A 48 17.39 7.87 -5.52
CA TYR A 48 18.60 7.71 -4.71
C TYR A 48 19.69 8.72 -5.07
N ALA A 49 19.28 9.93 -5.44
CA ALA A 49 20.22 10.98 -5.80
C ALA A 49 21.07 11.36 -4.58
N PRO A 50 22.38 11.60 -4.76
CA PRO A 50 23.32 11.80 -3.66
C PRO A 50 23.05 13.07 -2.84
N ASP A 51 22.24 13.98 -3.36
CA ASP A 51 21.82 15.25 -2.74
C ASP A 51 20.59 15.11 -1.82
N PHE A 52 19.93 13.94 -1.79
CA PHE A 52 18.83 13.67 -0.88
C PHE A 52 19.20 12.62 0.17
N ASP A 53 19.29 13.06 1.43
CA ASP A 53 19.57 12.20 2.56
C ASP A 53 18.29 11.46 3.02
N LEU A 54 18.07 10.28 2.44
CA LEU A 54 16.99 9.37 2.85
C LEU A 54 17.07 9.03 4.34
N GLY A 55 18.27 8.86 4.90
CA GLY A 55 18.46 8.51 6.31
C GLY A 55 17.91 9.60 7.23
N LYS A 56 18.29 10.86 6.98
CA LYS A 56 17.74 12.01 7.69
C LYS A 56 16.24 12.17 7.45
N TRP A 57 15.75 11.86 6.25
CA TRP A 57 14.32 11.88 5.99
C TRP A 57 13.58 10.84 6.85
N PHE A 58 14.09 9.60 6.96
CA PHE A 58 13.51 8.56 7.82
C PHE A 58 13.48 8.95 9.30
N THR A 59 14.45 9.70 9.81
CA THR A 59 14.42 10.16 11.22
C THR A 59 13.22 11.06 11.54
N ASN A 60 12.63 11.70 10.52
CA ASN A 60 11.45 12.54 10.65
C ASN A 60 10.15 11.87 10.15
N HIS A 61 10.25 10.63 9.68
CA HIS A 61 9.13 9.85 9.16
C HIS A 61 9.16 8.41 9.70
N SER A 62 9.56 8.26 10.97
CA SER A 62 9.52 6.98 11.67
C SER A 62 8.06 6.55 11.90
N GLN A 63 7.85 5.30 12.33
CA GLN A 63 6.50 4.84 12.71
C GLN A 63 5.91 5.68 13.85
N GLU A 64 6.74 6.17 14.78
CA GLU A 64 6.30 7.03 15.87
C GLU A 64 5.68 8.35 15.38
N GLN A 65 6.15 8.86 14.23
CA GLN A 65 5.65 10.09 13.62
C GLN A 65 4.51 9.86 12.63
N THR A 66 4.54 8.73 11.91
CA THR A 66 3.65 8.48 10.77
C THR A 66 2.44 7.60 11.13
N ARG A 67 2.48 6.83 12.24
CA ARG A 67 1.33 6.05 12.75
C ARG A 67 0.24 6.91 13.43
N PRO A 68 0.54 7.88 14.30
CA PRO A 68 -0.51 8.62 15.02
C PRO A 68 -1.52 9.36 14.11
N PRO A 69 -1.14 9.97 12.97
CA PRO A 69 -2.10 10.52 12.02
C PRO A 69 -3.09 9.48 11.48
N LEU A 70 -2.63 8.26 11.18
CA LEU A 70 -3.48 7.16 10.72
C LEU A 70 -4.52 6.78 11.78
N ASP A 71 -4.09 6.61 13.03
CA ASP A 71 -4.98 6.25 14.13
C ASP A 71 -6.05 7.33 14.37
N LYS A 72 -5.67 8.61 14.30
CA LYS A 72 -6.63 9.73 14.38
C LYS A 72 -7.68 9.66 13.28
N VAL A 73 -7.28 9.39 12.04
CA VAL A 73 -8.21 9.25 10.91
C VAL A 73 -9.16 8.07 11.12
N ILE A 74 -8.64 6.90 11.53
CA ILE A 74 -9.45 5.71 11.79
C ILE A 74 -10.47 5.98 12.90
N ASN A 75 -10.07 6.63 13.99
CA ASN A 75 -10.96 6.94 15.10
C ASN A 75 -12.05 7.95 14.70
N ALA A 76 -11.69 9.01 13.99
CA ALA A 76 -12.66 9.97 13.46
C ALA A 76 -13.67 9.30 12.50
N LEU A 77 -13.22 8.35 11.69
CA LEU A 77 -14.09 7.56 10.82
C LEU A 77 -15.03 6.66 11.65
N LYS A 78 -14.54 5.99 12.69
CA LYS A 78 -15.40 5.20 13.60
C LYS A 78 -16.47 6.08 14.26
N GLU A 79 -16.12 7.29 14.71
CA GLU A 79 -17.07 8.27 15.26
C GLU A 79 -18.12 8.72 14.23
N GLN A 80 -17.76 8.79 12.95
CA GLN A 80 -18.70 9.03 11.84
C GLN A 80 -19.57 7.79 11.48
N GLY A 81 -19.47 6.70 12.26
CA GLY A 81 -20.24 5.48 12.04
C GLY A 81 -19.61 4.49 11.05
N VAL A 82 -18.33 4.64 10.69
CA VAL A 82 -17.63 3.65 9.86
C VAL A 82 -17.33 2.40 10.70
N THR A 83 -17.91 1.26 10.33
CA THR A 83 -17.77 -0.01 11.06
C THR A 83 -16.93 -1.06 10.33
N THR A 84 -16.55 -0.83 9.08
CA THR A 84 -15.78 -1.77 8.27
C THR A 84 -14.66 -1.04 7.56
N PHE A 85 -13.46 -1.59 7.61
CA PHE A 85 -12.29 -1.00 6.98
C PHE A 85 -11.64 -2.03 6.05
N GLY A 86 -11.27 -1.57 4.86
CA GLY A 86 -10.26 -2.22 4.05
C GLY A 86 -9.00 -1.36 4.12
N ALA A 87 -7.85 -1.90 3.73
CA ALA A 87 -6.67 -1.09 3.49
C ALA A 87 -5.90 -1.63 2.31
N THR A 88 -5.43 -0.72 1.45
CA THR A 88 -4.47 -1.06 0.41
C THR A 88 -3.15 -0.32 0.67
N GLY A 89 -2.03 -0.89 0.25
CA GLY A 89 -0.70 -0.33 0.46
C GLY A 89 0.09 -0.34 -0.82
N TYR A 90 0.78 0.75 -1.13
CA TYR A 90 1.61 0.87 -2.32
C TYR A 90 3.03 1.28 -1.92
N CYS A 91 4.03 0.55 -2.41
CA CYS A 91 5.45 0.92 -2.25
C CYS A 91 5.92 0.90 -0.78
N PHE A 92 6.73 1.90 -0.47
CA PHE A 92 7.42 2.19 0.78
C PHE A 92 6.55 1.95 2.01
N SER A 93 7.00 1.06 2.90
CA SER A 93 6.53 0.77 4.27
C SER A 93 5.03 0.74 4.55
N THR A 94 4.18 0.88 3.56
CA THR A 94 2.74 1.05 3.77
C THR A 94 2.05 -0.28 3.88
N ALA A 95 2.69 -1.31 3.34
CA ALA A 95 2.41 -2.68 3.72
C ALA A 95 2.56 -2.91 5.22
N ARG A 96 3.50 -2.24 5.92
CA ARG A 96 3.62 -2.35 7.38
C ARG A 96 2.34 -1.88 8.06
N TYR A 97 1.82 -0.71 7.70
CA TYR A 97 0.57 -0.20 8.26
C TYR A 97 -0.64 -1.06 7.89
N VAL A 98 -0.71 -1.52 6.65
CA VAL A 98 -1.78 -2.44 6.23
C VAL A 98 -1.74 -3.70 7.10
N PHE A 99 -0.57 -4.32 7.26
CA PHE A 99 -0.40 -5.53 8.08
C PHE A 99 -0.64 -5.30 9.56
N ASP A 100 -0.16 -4.19 10.13
CA ASP A 100 -0.41 -3.85 11.53
C ASP A 100 -1.90 -3.72 11.81
N LEU A 101 -2.61 -3.00 10.95
CA LEU A 101 -4.07 -2.91 11.03
C LEU A 101 -4.78 -4.25 10.82
N THR A 102 -4.20 -5.17 10.03
CA THR A 102 -4.69 -6.55 9.92
C THR A 102 -4.48 -7.32 11.22
N PHE A 103 -3.28 -7.27 11.81
CA PHE A 103 -2.95 -7.97 13.06
C PHE A 103 -3.73 -7.42 14.26
N GLU A 104 -4.04 -6.13 14.25
CA GLU A 104 -4.90 -5.47 15.22
C GLU A 104 -6.40 -5.74 14.99
N ASN A 105 -6.76 -6.50 13.95
CA ASN A 105 -8.14 -6.78 13.53
C ASN A 105 -8.96 -5.51 13.21
N THR A 106 -8.31 -4.41 12.85
CA THR A 106 -8.98 -3.19 12.39
C THR A 106 -9.51 -3.36 10.98
N ASN A 107 -8.75 -4.02 10.10
CA ASN A 107 -9.12 -4.26 8.71
C ASN A 107 -9.83 -5.60 8.53
N LYS A 108 -10.92 -5.58 7.74
CA LYS A 108 -11.61 -6.79 7.29
C LYS A 108 -10.92 -7.43 6.10
N ALA A 109 -10.30 -6.61 5.26
CA ALA A 109 -9.55 -7.03 4.08
C ALA A 109 -8.34 -6.12 3.89
N SER A 110 -7.25 -6.70 3.41
CA SER A 110 -5.96 -6.01 3.27
C SER A 110 -5.28 -6.42 1.99
N VAL A 111 -4.78 -5.44 1.24
CA VAL A 111 -4.06 -5.63 -0.02
C VAL A 111 -2.78 -4.83 0.01
N VAL A 112 -1.69 -5.37 -0.52
CA VAL A 112 -0.44 -4.65 -0.67
C VAL A 112 0.11 -4.89 -2.07
N ALA A 113 0.59 -3.84 -2.72
CA ALA A 113 1.16 -3.89 -4.05
C ALA A 113 2.58 -3.34 -4.04
N HIS A 114 3.50 -4.10 -4.68
CA HIS A 114 4.91 -3.76 -4.86
C HIS A 114 5.58 -3.19 -3.59
N SER A 115 5.40 -3.86 -2.46
CA SER A 115 5.90 -3.40 -1.17
C SER A 115 7.43 -3.47 -1.07
N SER A 116 8.01 -2.53 -0.33
CA SER A 116 9.42 -2.52 0.05
C SER A 116 9.54 -2.18 1.54
N LEU A 117 10.69 -2.50 2.15
CA LEU A 117 11.02 -2.11 3.53
C LEU A 117 10.09 -2.69 4.60
N LEU A 118 9.75 -3.99 4.52
CA LEU A 118 8.89 -4.65 5.52
C LEU A 118 9.59 -4.79 6.90
N LYS A 119 10.93 -4.83 6.90
CA LYS A 119 11.84 -4.81 8.05
C LYS A 119 13.20 -4.28 7.58
N VAL A 120 13.85 -3.40 8.33
CA VAL A 120 15.21 -2.93 8.01
C VAL A 120 16.15 -3.48 9.09
N PRO A 121 17.32 -4.05 8.76
CA PRO A 121 17.91 -4.21 7.42
C PRO A 121 17.43 -5.45 6.63
N ASP A 122 16.58 -6.28 7.21
CA ASP A 122 16.35 -7.65 6.72
C ASP A 122 15.51 -7.75 5.42
N ASP A 123 14.63 -6.79 5.15
CA ASP A 123 13.67 -6.81 4.03
C ASP A 123 13.76 -5.52 3.20
N LEU A 124 14.81 -5.37 2.40
CA LEU A 124 14.82 -4.38 1.32
C LEU A 124 13.73 -4.71 0.27
N GLU A 125 13.46 -6.00 0.06
CA GLU A 125 12.43 -6.54 -0.83
C GLU A 125 11.81 -7.80 -0.21
N PHE A 126 10.53 -8.08 -0.49
CA PHE A 126 9.92 -9.36 -0.13
C PHE A 126 10.48 -10.47 -1.04
N SER A 127 11.55 -11.14 -0.60
CA SER A 127 12.35 -12.07 -1.40
C SER A 127 11.56 -13.28 -1.93
N ILE A 128 12.09 -13.97 -2.94
CA ILE A 128 11.48 -15.19 -3.48
C ILE A 128 11.33 -16.27 -2.40
N ASP A 129 12.31 -16.41 -1.51
CA ASP A 129 12.25 -17.38 -0.41
C ASP A 129 11.16 -17.03 0.60
N SER A 130 11.05 -15.74 0.96
CA SER A 130 9.98 -15.25 1.84
C SER A 130 8.61 -15.41 1.20
N GLN A 131 8.49 -15.17 -0.11
CA GLN A 131 7.28 -15.42 -0.90
C GLN A 131 6.89 -16.89 -0.89
N ALA A 132 7.84 -17.80 -1.16
CA ALA A 132 7.61 -19.23 -1.15
C ALA A 132 7.17 -19.70 0.25
N LYS A 133 7.79 -19.15 1.30
CA LYS A 133 7.41 -19.47 2.68
C LYS A 133 6.01 -18.98 3.02
N ALA A 134 5.64 -17.78 2.60
CA ALA A 134 4.27 -17.26 2.76
C ALA A 134 3.24 -18.14 2.03
N ASP A 135 3.53 -18.57 0.79
CA ASP A 135 2.64 -19.45 0.04
C ASP A 135 2.51 -20.84 0.69
N GLU A 136 3.60 -21.37 1.25
CA GLU A 136 3.59 -22.64 1.98
C GLU A 136 2.67 -22.56 3.21
N ILE A 137 2.77 -21.46 3.97
CA ILE A 137 2.04 -21.26 5.23
C ILE A 137 0.58 -20.89 4.95
N PHE A 138 0.31 -19.92 4.07
CA PHE A 138 -1.00 -19.30 3.93
C PHE A 138 -1.80 -19.79 2.72
N GLY A 139 -1.11 -20.32 1.69
CA GLY A 139 -1.74 -20.75 0.44
C GLY A 139 -2.64 -21.98 0.57
N ASN A 140 -3.26 -22.35 -0.55
CA ASN A 140 -4.09 -23.56 -0.68
C ASN A 140 -5.22 -23.68 0.37
N GLY A 141 -5.76 -22.54 0.82
CA GLY A 141 -6.84 -22.50 1.82
C GLY A 141 -6.39 -22.84 3.25
N LYS A 142 -5.08 -22.98 3.51
CA LYS A 142 -4.54 -23.23 4.86
C LYS A 142 -4.80 -22.05 5.81
N PHE A 143 -4.87 -20.84 5.26
CA PHE A 143 -5.23 -19.65 6.00
C PHE A 143 -6.71 -19.32 5.81
N THR A 144 -7.52 -19.66 6.83
CA THR A 144 -8.98 -19.48 6.82
C THR A 144 -9.45 -18.07 6.44
N PRO A 145 -8.79 -16.97 6.87
CA PRO A 145 -9.18 -15.62 6.45
C PRO A 145 -9.00 -15.34 4.95
N GLY A 146 -8.26 -16.20 4.23
CA GLY A 146 -7.98 -16.06 2.81
C GLY A 146 -6.62 -15.42 2.54
N TYR A 147 -5.91 -15.97 1.55
CA TYR A 147 -4.63 -15.47 1.08
C TYR A 147 -4.56 -15.60 -0.43
N LYS A 148 -4.18 -14.52 -1.11
CA LYS A 148 -3.97 -14.49 -2.55
C LYS A 148 -2.74 -13.64 -2.85
N ARG A 149 -1.89 -14.13 -3.73
CA ARG A 149 -0.70 -13.43 -4.21
C ARG A 149 -0.60 -13.57 -5.72
N ASN A 150 -0.68 -12.44 -6.41
CA ASN A 150 -0.57 -12.38 -7.86
C ASN A 150 0.80 -11.83 -8.27
N LEU A 151 1.42 -12.44 -9.27
CA LEU A 151 2.63 -11.94 -9.92
C LEU A 151 2.28 -11.49 -11.34
N TYR A 152 2.70 -10.29 -11.70
CA TYR A 152 2.48 -9.72 -13.03
C TYR A 152 3.80 -9.68 -13.79
N GLU A 153 3.84 -10.36 -14.93
CA GLU A 153 5.06 -10.51 -15.72
C GLU A 153 5.53 -9.16 -16.29
N ARG A 154 6.83 -8.88 -16.20
CA ARG A 154 7.48 -7.63 -16.67
C ARG A 154 7.01 -6.35 -15.97
N CYS A 155 6.30 -6.47 -14.86
CA CYS A 155 6.03 -5.35 -13.98
C CYS A 155 7.20 -5.11 -13.04
N THR A 156 7.61 -3.85 -12.91
CA THR A 156 8.66 -3.41 -11.98
C THR A 156 8.07 -2.68 -10.77
N HIS A 157 8.90 -2.34 -9.80
CA HIS A 157 8.48 -1.65 -8.60
C HIS A 157 7.71 -0.35 -8.91
N GLY A 158 6.50 -0.22 -8.35
CA GLY A 158 5.59 0.89 -8.62
C GLY A 158 4.60 0.68 -9.77
N PHE A 159 4.60 -0.47 -10.45
CA PHE A 159 3.71 -0.70 -11.62
C PHE A 159 2.22 -0.43 -11.34
N ALA A 160 1.73 -0.74 -10.13
CA ALA A 160 0.32 -0.57 -9.78
C ALA A 160 -0.11 0.90 -9.69
N VAL A 161 0.86 1.82 -9.57
CA VAL A 161 0.62 3.27 -9.51
C VAL A 161 1.08 3.94 -10.80
N ARG A 162 2.36 3.75 -11.16
CA ARG A 162 3.06 4.48 -12.22
C ARG A 162 3.41 3.60 -13.44
N GLY A 163 2.73 2.47 -13.60
CA GLY A 163 2.96 1.58 -14.74
C GLY A 163 2.79 2.31 -16.07
N ASP A 164 3.79 2.16 -16.96
CA ASP A 164 3.74 2.65 -18.33
C ASP A 164 2.61 1.99 -19.11
N MET A 165 1.64 2.81 -19.52
CA MET A 165 0.42 2.36 -20.21
C MET A 165 0.66 1.99 -21.68
N THR A 166 1.83 2.32 -22.24
CA THR A 166 2.19 1.95 -23.62
C THR A 166 2.65 0.50 -23.73
N GLY A 167 3.20 -0.06 -22.64
CA GLY A 167 3.61 -1.46 -22.55
C GLY A 167 2.41 -2.37 -22.24
N PRO A 168 2.00 -3.29 -23.14
CA PRO A 168 0.77 -4.07 -22.94
C PRO A 168 0.79 -4.94 -21.69
N LYS A 169 1.95 -5.50 -21.30
CA LYS A 169 2.08 -6.30 -20.07
C LYS A 169 2.02 -5.44 -18.80
N ILE A 170 2.64 -4.26 -18.82
CA ILE A 170 2.64 -3.35 -17.67
C ILE A 170 1.24 -2.77 -17.46
N LYS A 171 0.57 -2.36 -18.55
CA LYS A 171 -0.83 -1.96 -18.55
C LYS A 171 -1.73 -3.05 -17.95
N ALA A 172 -1.64 -4.28 -18.48
CA ALA A 172 -2.41 -5.41 -17.96
C ALA A 172 -2.12 -5.69 -16.48
N GLY A 173 -0.85 -5.54 -16.05
CA GLY A 173 -0.48 -5.67 -14.65
C GLY A 173 -1.11 -4.60 -13.76
N LYS A 174 -1.04 -3.32 -14.17
CA LYS A 174 -1.62 -2.19 -13.43
C LYS A 174 -3.15 -2.32 -13.31
N GLU A 175 -3.83 -2.56 -14.43
CA GLU A 175 -5.30 -2.71 -14.47
C GLU A 175 -5.74 -3.97 -13.72
N GLY A 176 -5.02 -5.08 -13.90
CA GLY A 176 -5.28 -6.34 -13.19
C GLY A 176 -5.11 -6.19 -11.68
N ALA A 177 -4.03 -5.56 -11.21
CA ALA A 177 -3.80 -5.36 -9.78
C ALA A 177 -4.89 -4.50 -9.14
N PHE A 178 -5.34 -3.44 -9.81
CA PHE A 178 -6.44 -2.62 -9.33
C PHE A 178 -7.76 -3.41 -9.27
N LYS A 179 -8.12 -4.08 -10.36
CA LYS A 179 -9.34 -4.90 -10.44
C LYS A 179 -9.39 -5.95 -9.33
N GLU A 180 -8.30 -6.69 -9.15
CA GLU A 180 -8.17 -7.72 -8.12
C GLU A 180 -8.27 -7.13 -6.70
N THR A 181 -7.77 -5.92 -6.49
CA THR A 181 -7.91 -5.21 -5.20
C THR A 181 -9.36 -4.86 -4.92
N VAL A 182 -10.07 -4.33 -5.92
CA VAL A 182 -11.50 -4.00 -5.81
C VAL A 182 -12.32 -5.26 -5.52
N GLU A 183 -12.10 -6.33 -6.28
CA GLU A 183 -12.78 -7.62 -6.09
C GLU A 183 -12.49 -8.22 -4.70
N TRP A 184 -11.26 -8.10 -4.20
CA TRP A 184 -10.89 -8.58 -2.86
C TRP A 184 -11.61 -7.84 -1.73
N PHE A 185 -12.01 -6.60 -1.95
CA PHE A 185 -12.76 -5.82 -0.97
C PHE A 185 -14.28 -6.03 -1.04
N ILE A 186 -14.79 -6.76 -2.03
CA ILE A 186 -16.23 -7.02 -2.23
C ILE A 186 -16.68 -8.30 -1.53
#